data_AF-A0A3D9MU01-F1
#
_entry.id   AF-A0A3D9MU01-F1
#
_cell.length_a   1.000
_cell.length_b   1.000
_cell.length_c   1.000
_cell.angle_alpha   90.00
_cell.angle_beta   90.00
_cell.angle_gamma   90.00
#
_symmetry.space_group_name_H-M   'P 1'
#
loop_
_entity.id
_entity.type
_entity.pdbx_description
1 polymer ?
#
loop_
_entity_poly.entity_id
_entity_poly.type
_entity_poly.pdbx_seq_one_letter_code
_entity_poly.pdbx_strand_id
1 'polypeptide(L)'
;MSNTYTTCPVGVPSGKIALSAQNSGTITGIACTGPCVATVYNAAGTALTTINSPGGFNAAVSLAFSGGPPYVVQQSQSSMIFTI
;
A
#
# COMPACT_ATOMS: atom_id res chain seq x y z
N MET A 1 -5.16 -15.65 -7.81
CA MET A 1 -3.94 -15.78 -7.01
C MET A 1 -3.76 -14.45 -6.32
N SER A 2 -3.95 -14.39 -5.01
CA SER A 2 -3.78 -13.14 -4.26
C SER A 2 -2.31 -13.01 -3.87
N ASN A 3 -1.64 -11.99 -4.37
CA ASN A 3 -0.24 -11.70 -4.07
C ASN A 3 -0.18 -10.78 -2.86
N THR A 4 0.62 -11.17 -1.88
CA THR A 4 0.82 -10.40 -0.64
C THR A 4 2.13 -9.65 -0.72
N TYR A 5 2.08 -8.33 -0.53
CA TYR A 5 3.26 -7.47 -0.58
C TYR A 5 3.49 -6.83 0.78
N THR A 6 4.69 -7.01 1.32
CA THR A 6 5.08 -6.43 2.60
C THR A 6 6.01 -5.25 2.37
N THR A 7 5.66 -4.08 2.92
CA THR A 7 6.57 -2.95 2.99
C THR A 7 7.48 -3.11 4.21
N CYS A 8 8.76 -2.77 4.04
CA CYS A 8 9.71 -2.74 5.15
C CYS A 8 9.61 -1.37 5.86
N PRO A 9 9.73 -1.31 7.20
CA PRO A 9 9.93 -0.07 7.95
C PRO A 9 11.03 0.80 7.36
N VAL A 10 10.68 1.84 6.61
CA VAL A 10 11.65 2.84 6.17
C VAL A 10 11.81 3.85 7.29
N GLY A 11 12.92 3.75 8.03
CA GLY A 11 13.37 4.85 8.89
C GLY A 11 13.78 6.03 8.00
N VAL A 12 12.83 6.94 7.71
CA VAL A 12 12.91 8.24 7.00
C VAL A 12 13.88 8.39 5.81
N PRO A 13 13.48 8.99 4.67
CA PRO A 13 12.20 9.65 4.37
C PRO A 13 11.24 8.75 3.58
N SER A 14 10.01 9.24 3.37
CA SER A 14 8.90 8.55 2.73
C SER A 14 9.33 7.74 1.49
N GLY A 15 9.32 6.42 1.60
CA GLY A 15 9.76 5.53 0.53
C GLY A 15 8.61 5.24 -0.43
N LYS A 16 8.87 5.36 -1.74
CA LYS A 16 8.00 4.77 -2.78
C LYS A 16 8.29 3.29 -2.86
N ILE A 17 7.30 2.45 -2.59
CA ILE A 17 7.42 1.00 -2.63
C ILE A 17 6.41 0.48 -3.65
N ALA A 18 6.89 -0.20 -4.69
CA ALA A 18 6.02 -0.82 -5.67
C ALA A 18 5.21 -1.95 -5.01
N LEU A 19 3.90 -1.94 -5.21
CA LEU A 19 2.99 -2.91 -4.61
C LEU A 19 2.68 -4.09 -5.52
N SER A 20 3.06 -4.06 -6.80
CA SER A 20 3.03 -5.24 -7.67
C SER A 20 3.93 -5.05 -8.88
N ALA A 21 4.10 -6.12 -9.67
CA ALA A 21 4.63 -6.05 -11.02
C ALA A 21 3.51 -6.05 -12.09
N GLN A 22 2.24 -6.01 -11.69
CA GLN A 22 1.10 -6.12 -12.60
C GLN A 22 0.73 -4.75 -13.19
N ASN A 23 0.29 -4.74 -14.45
CA ASN A 23 -0.15 -3.50 -15.13
C ASN A 23 -1.61 -3.13 -14.83
N SER A 24 -2.37 -4.05 -14.24
CA SER A 24 -3.75 -3.87 -13.85
C SER A 24 -4.15 -4.88 -12.77
N GLY A 25 -5.06 -4.51 -11.88
CA GLY A 25 -5.54 -5.39 -10.81
C GLY A 25 -6.43 -4.64 -9.82
N THR A 26 -6.70 -5.27 -8.67
CA THR A 26 -7.46 -4.66 -7.59
C THR A 26 -6.79 -4.98 -6.27
N ILE A 27 -6.45 -3.96 -5.48
CA ILE A 27 -6.03 -4.16 -4.10
C ILE A 27 -7.29 -4.52 -3.31
N THR A 28 -7.26 -5.68 -2.64
CA THR A 28 -8.40 -6.27 -1.94
C THR A 28 -8.25 -6.24 -0.42
N GLY A 29 -7.04 -6.02 0.08
CA GLY A 29 -6.77 -5.98 1.52
C GLY A 29 -5.55 -5.14 1.85
N ILE A 30 -5.62 -4.47 3.00
CA ILE A 30 -4.52 -3.71 3.57
C ILE A 30 -4.45 -3.99 5.06
N ALA A 31 -3.27 -4.33 5.57
CA ALA A 31 -3.05 -4.57 6.98
C ALA A 31 -1.74 -3.96 7.48
N CYS A 32 -1.71 -3.66 8.78
CA CYS A 32 -0.56 -3.14 9.50
C CYS A 32 -0.51 -3.69 10.92
N THR A 33 0.69 -3.95 11.42
CA THR A 33 0.89 -4.43 12.79
C THR A 33 1.04 -3.30 13.82
N GLY A 34 1.37 -2.08 13.38
CA GLY A 34 1.58 -0.91 14.22
C GLY A 34 1.06 0.39 13.58
N PRO A 35 1.45 1.56 14.11
CA PRO A 35 1.04 2.86 13.57
C PRO A 35 1.39 2.96 12.08
N CYS A 36 0.41 3.28 11.25
CA CYS A 36 0.54 3.29 9.80
C CYS A 36 0.05 4.60 9.21
N VAL A 37 0.98 5.28 8.52
CA VAL A 37 0.71 6.48 7.72
C VAL A 37 1.26 6.22 6.33
N ALA A 38 0.38 6.15 5.33
CA ALA A 38 0.77 5.90 3.96
C ALA A 38 -0.33 6.31 2.97
N THR A 39 0.07 6.58 1.73
CA THR A 39 -0.86 6.83 0.63
C THR A 39 -0.54 5.88 -0.52
N VAL A 40 -1.56 5.19 -1.02
CA VAL A 40 -1.45 4.31 -2.18
C VAL A 40 -1.78 5.10 -3.43
N TYR A 41 -0.95 4.96 -4.46
CA TYR A 41 -1.09 5.61 -5.74
C TYR A 41 -1.18 4.60 -6.88
N ASN A 42 -1.91 4.94 -7.93
CA ASN A 42 -1.80 4.24 -9.21
C ASN A 42 -0.50 4.66 -9.94
N ALA A 43 -0.20 3.99 -11.06
CA ALA A 43 0.98 4.30 -11.86
C ALA A 43 1.00 5.74 -12.41
N ALA A 44 -0.17 6.36 -12.61
CA ALA A 44 -0.30 7.75 -13.04
C ALA A 44 -0.06 8.78 -11.92
N GLY A 45 0.13 8.34 -10.66
CA GLY A 45 0.32 9.22 -9.51
C GLY A 45 -0.98 9.76 -8.90
N THR A 46 -2.14 9.20 -9.26
CA THR A 46 -3.42 9.47 -8.58
C THR A 46 -3.49 8.67 -7.28
N ALA A 47 -3.81 9.33 -6.17
CA ALA A 47 -4.05 8.66 -4.90
C ALA A 47 -5.31 7.79 -4.99
N LEU A 48 -5.17 6.49 -4.69
CA LEU A 48 -6.26 5.53 -4.58
C LEU A 48 -6.85 5.51 -3.17
N THR A 49 -5.98 5.54 -2.15
CA THR A 49 -6.41 5.61 -0.75
C THR A 49 -5.32 6.18 0.14
N THR A 50 -5.72 6.74 1.28
CA THR A 50 -4.83 7.21 2.34
C THR A 50 -5.13 6.44 3.62
N ILE A 51 -4.07 6.03 4.29
CA ILE A 51 -4.08 5.26 5.51
C ILE A 51 -3.46 6.14 6.60
N ASN A 52 -4.21 6.36 7.67
CA ASN A 52 -3.73 7.05 8.85
C ASN A 52 -4.31 6.36 10.08
N SER A 53 -3.58 5.39 10.60
CA SER A 53 -3.95 4.61 11.78
C SER A 53 -2.89 4.77 12.87
N PRO A 54 -3.25 5.20 14.08
CA PRO A 54 -2.31 5.30 15.19
C PRO A 54 -1.90 3.94 15.78
N GLY A 55 -2.53 2.83 15.35
CA GLY A 55 -2.19 1.47 15.75
C GLY A 55 -2.34 0.47 14.61
N GLY A 56 -2.22 -0.83 14.92
CA GLY A 56 -2.44 -1.89 13.94
C GLY A 56 -3.85 -1.84 13.36
N PHE A 57 -3.99 -2.15 12.07
CA PHE A 57 -5.29 -2.20 11.40
C PHE A 57 -5.32 -3.33 10.37
N ASN A 58 -6.52 -3.78 10.02
CA ASN A 58 -6.75 -4.72 8.94
C ASN A 58 -8.08 -4.35 8.28
N ALA A 59 -8.04 -4.06 6.98
CA ALA A 59 -9.20 -3.64 6.22
C ALA A 59 -9.26 -4.35 4.87
N ALA A 60 -10.45 -4.87 4.56
CA ALA A 60 -10.79 -5.24 3.19
C ALA A 60 -11.10 -3.96 2.40
N VAL A 61 -10.55 -3.86 1.20
CA VAL A 61 -10.71 -2.70 0.30
C VAL A 61 -11.01 -3.17 -1.12
N SER A 62 -11.40 -2.26 -2.00
CA SER A 62 -11.50 -2.54 -3.44
C SER A 62 -10.95 -1.35 -4.20
N LEU A 63 -9.66 -1.39 -4.51
CA LEU A 63 -8.93 -0.31 -5.18
C LEU A 63 -8.42 -0.81 -6.52
N ALA A 64 -9.16 -0.53 -7.58
CA ALA A 64 -8.76 -0.88 -8.93
C ALA A 64 -7.59 0.00 -9.39
N PHE A 65 -6.63 -0.61 -10.08
CA PHE A 65 -5.55 0.10 -10.76
C PHE A 65 -5.38 -0.43 -12.18
N SER A 66 -4.97 0.44 -13.08
CA SER A 66 -4.66 0.12 -14.48
C SER A 66 -3.57 1.06 -14.99
N GLY A 67 -2.95 0.70 -16.11
CA GLY A 67 -1.90 1.52 -16.74
C GLY A 67 -0.51 1.38 -16.10
N GLY A 68 -0.31 0.40 -15.22
CA GLY A 68 0.99 0.11 -14.61
C GLY A 68 0.87 -0.34 -13.14
N PRO A 69 2.01 -0.74 -12.54
CA PRO A 69 2.04 -1.18 -11.15
C PRO A 69 1.74 -0.02 -10.18
N PRO A 70 0.88 -0.23 -9.17
CA PRO A 70 0.64 0.73 -8.13
C PRO A 70 1.83 0.79 -7.18
N TYR A 71 1.95 1.90 -6.46
CA TYR A 71 2.98 2.08 -5.44
C TYR A 71 2.39 2.73 -4.21
N VAL A 72 3.01 2.48 -3.06
CA VAL A 72 2.69 3.15 -1.80
C VAL A 72 3.79 4.12 -1.45
N VAL A 73 3.42 5.30 -0.97
CA VAL A 73 4.32 6.23 -0.28
C VAL A 73 4.06 6.05 1.20
N GLN A 74 4.98 5.38 1.89
CA GLN A 74 4.86 5.11 3.30
C GLN A 74 5.67 6.10 4.13
N GLN A 75 5.04 6.67 5.15
CA GLN A 75 5.62 7.67 6.06
C GLN A 75 5.86 7.12 7.47
N SER A 76 5.43 5.88 7.71
CA SER A 76 5.52 5.20 9.01
C SER A 76 6.60 4.12 9.01
N GLN A 77 7.05 3.73 10.21
CA GLN A 77 8.03 2.66 10.40
C GLN A 77 7.36 1.29 10.63
N SER A 78 6.07 1.12 10.35
CA SER A 78 5.40 -0.17 10.54
C SER A 78 5.38 -0.95 9.24
N SER A 79 5.52 -2.28 9.32
CA SER A 79 5.32 -3.13 8.15
C SER A 79 3.86 -3.08 7.72
N MET A 80 3.61 -2.83 6.43
CA MET A 80 2.29 -2.87 5.83
C MET A 80 2.18 -4.07 4.90
N ILE A 81 1.01 -4.67 4.84
CA ILE A 81 0.71 -5.84 4.02
C ILE A 81 -0.41 -5.46 3.06
N PHE A 82 -0.20 -5.65 1.76
CA PHE A 82 -1.18 -5.40 0.71
C PHE A 82 -1.53 -6.70 -0.01
N THR A 83 -2.81 -6.92 -0.25
CA THR A 83 -3.31 -8.08 -1.00
C THR A 83 -3.84 -7.61 -2.35
N ILE A 84 -3.33 -8.20 -3.43
CA ILE A 84 -3.67 -7.87 -4.84
C ILE A 84 -4.07 -9.13 -5.59
#